data_AF-A0A959JLX5-F1
#
_entry.id   AF-A0A959JLX5-F1
#
_cell.length_a   1.000
_cell.length_b   1.000
_cell.length_c   1.000
_cell.angle_alpha   90.00
_cell.angle_beta   90.00
_cell.angle_gamma   90.00
#
_symmetry.space_group_name_H-M   'P 1'
#
loop_
_entity.id
_entity.type
_entity.pdbx_description
1 polymer ?
#
loop_
_entity_poly.entity_id
_entity_poly.type
_entity_poly.pdbx_seq_one_letter_code
_entity_poly.pdbx_strand_id
1 'polypeptide(L)'
;MYKYLVKNGTAIAMIAGTVISILFLVFAVLGLKSAGYESGTDLTTVDTTNLSAFNFGLYTTFLLIIIAVIAFLISSIVDIFVNIKTSKKMVFALIGIVILFVIFYSMGKFDTGGSWDVLNRDNHITEGVSKFVSAGVMTTFVLTILAAIALVYAEVVNMFR
;
A
#
# COMPACT_ATOMS: atom_id res chain seq x y z
N MET A 1 20.52 -12.75 -18.06
CA MET A 1 19.55 -12.68 -16.95
C MET A 1 18.74 -11.37 -16.97
N TYR A 2 19.36 -10.19 -16.92
CA TYR A 2 18.67 -8.89 -16.96
C TYR A 2 17.66 -8.71 -18.11
N LYS A 3 18.03 -9.05 -19.36
CA LYS A 3 17.11 -8.96 -20.52
C LYS A 3 15.86 -9.84 -20.42
N TYR A 4 15.93 -10.96 -19.70
CA TYR A 4 14.79 -11.87 -19.52
C TYR A 4 13.81 -11.32 -18.48
N LEU A 5 14.32 -10.78 -17.38
CA LEU A 5 13.52 -10.11 -16.35
C LEU A 5 12.87 -8.82 -16.87
N VAL A 6 13.57 -8.06 -17.72
CA VAL A 6 13.00 -6.84 -18.35
C VAL A 6 11.91 -7.20 -19.38
N LYS A 7 12.09 -8.29 -20.14
CA LYS A 7 11.12 -8.71 -21.17
C LYS A 7 9.87 -9.36 -20.59
N ASN A 8 10.01 -10.13 -19.51
CA ASN A 8 8.92 -10.92 -18.91
C ASN A 8 8.52 -10.43 -17.52
N GLY A 9 8.95 -9.24 -17.11
CA GLY A 9 8.77 -8.74 -15.75
C GLY A 9 7.32 -8.70 -15.28
N THR A 10 6.39 -8.30 -16.15
CA THR A 10 4.95 -8.28 -15.85
C THR A 10 4.38 -9.68 -15.64
N ALA A 11 4.77 -10.65 -16.47
CA ALA A 11 4.35 -12.05 -16.32
C ALA A 11 4.91 -12.67 -15.04
N ILE A 12 6.18 -12.40 -14.71
CA ILE A 12 6.81 -12.87 -13.47
C ILE A 12 6.12 -12.26 -12.25
N ALA A 13 5.79 -10.96 -12.29
CA ALA A 13 5.09 -10.28 -11.21
C ALA A 13 3.68 -10.84 -10.98
N MET A 14 2.92 -11.11 -12.05
CA MET A 14 1.61 -11.76 -11.93
C MET A 14 1.72 -13.15 -11.32
N ILE A 15 2.63 -13.99 -11.82
CA ILE A 15 2.81 -15.35 -11.30
C ILE A 15 3.21 -15.30 -9.82
N ALA A 16 4.19 -14.47 -9.47
CA ALA A 16 4.63 -14.33 -8.08
C ALA A 16 3.49 -13.85 -7.17
N GLY A 17 2.72 -12.85 -7.60
CA GLY A 17 1.57 -12.35 -6.86
C GLY A 17 0.49 -13.42 -6.66
N THR A 18 0.12 -14.14 -7.72
CA THR A 18 -0.85 -15.24 -7.65
C THR A 18 -0.38 -16.34 -6.71
N VAL A 19 0.89 -16.75 -6.77
CA VAL A 19 1.46 -17.78 -5.89
C VAL A 19 1.42 -17.33 -4.43
N ILE A 20 1.81 -16.09 -4.13
CA ILE A 20 1.78 -15.55 -2.76
C ILE A 20 0.34 -15.49 -2.23
N SER A 21 -0.62 -15.08 -3.05
CA SER A 21 -2.05 -15.07 -2.68
C SER A 21 -2.58 -16.48 -2.39
N ILE A 22 -2.21 -17.47 -3.20
CA ILE A 22 -2.58 -18.87 -2.95
C ILE A 22 -1.96 -19.36 -1.64
N LEU A 23 -0.66 -19.10 -1.41
CA LEU A 23 0.02 -19.48 -0.18
C LEU A 23 -0.64 -18.85 1.05
N PHE A 24 -1.00 -17.56 0.97
CA PHE A 24 -1.74 -16.89 2.03
C PHE A 24 -3.05 -17.60 2.35
N LEU A 25 -3.87 -17.95 1.34
CA LEU A 25 -5.13 -18.66 1.57
C LEU A 25 -4.90 -20.03 2.21
N VAL A 26 -3.86 -20.76 1.80
CA VAL A 26 -3.51 -22.06 2.39
C VAL A 26 -3.12 -21.89 3.86
N PHE A 27 -2.23 -20.95 4.19
CA PHE A 27 -1.81 -20.71 5.58
C PHE A 27 -2.96 -20.19 6.45
N ALA A 28 -3.84 -19.35 5.90
CA ALA A 28 -5.02 -18.86 6.61
C ALA A 28 -5.97 -20.01 6.96
N VAL A 29 -6.32 -20.87 6.00
CA VAL A 29 -7.22 -22.01 6.24
C VAL A 29 -6.60 -23.05 7.17
N LEU A 30 -5.33 -23.38 7.00
CA LEU A 30 -4.62 -24.32 7.87
C LEU A 30 -4.44 -23.75 9.28
N GLY A 31 -4.14 -22.47 9.40
CA GLY A 31 -4.00 -21.77 10.68
C GLY A 31 -5.31 -21.73 11.46
N LEU A 32 -6.43 -21.42 10.80
CA LEU A 32 -7.76 -21.45 11.40
C LEU A 32 -8.13 -22.86 11.90
N LYS A 33 -7.91 -23.88 11.06
CA LYS A 33 -8.15 -25.29 11.44
C LYS A 33 -7.27 -25.73 12.62
N SER A 34 -6.00 -25.32 12.66
CA SER A 34 -5.10 -25.65 13.77
C SER A 34 -5.53 -25.01 15.10
N ALA A 35 -6.23 -23.86 15.03
CA ALA A 35 -6.79 -23.17 16.17
C ALA A 35 -8.20 -23.67 16.56
N GLY A 36 -8.73 -24.68 15.85
CA GLY A 36 -10.04 -25.28 16.13
C GLY A 36 -11.24 -24.57 15.48
N TYR A 37 -10.99 -23.66 14.54
CA TYR A 37 -12.04 -22.88 13.86
C TYR A 37 -12.29 -23.38 12.43
N GLU A 38 -13.54 -23.29 11.99
CA GLU A 38 -13.92 -23.56 10.61
C GLU A 38 -13.73 -22.30 9.76
N SER A 39 -13.56 -22.46 8.45
CA SER A 39 -13.38 -21.34 7.50
C SER A 39 -14.60 -20.40 7.39
N GLY A 40 -15.72 -20.72 8.06
CA GLY A 40 -16.94 -19.91 8.13
C GLY A 40 -17.29 -19.41 9.54
N THR A 41 -16.42 -19.63 10.54
CA THR A 41 -16.65 -19.15 11.90
C THR A 41 -16.58 -17.63 11.95
N ASP A 42 -17.49 -17.00 12.71
CA ASP A 42 -17.45 -15.56 12.95
C ASP A 42 -16.26 -15.18 13.84
N LEU A 43 -15.24 -14.61 13.21
CA LEU A 43 -13.98 -14.21 13.82
C LEU A 43 -14.12 -13.03 14.78
N THR A 44 -15.27 -12.34 14.83
CA THR A 44 -15.50 -11.22 15.77
C THR A 44 -15.73 -11.67 17.21
N THR A 45 -16.08 -12.94 17.40
CA THR A 45 -16.36 -13.54 18.72
C THR A 45 -15.23 -14.45 19.22
N VAL A 46 -14.21 -14.65 18.39
CA VAL A 46 -13.09 -15.54 18.65
C VAL A 46 -12.00 -14.80 19.42
N ASP A 47 -11.37 -15.48 20.38
CA ASP A 47 -10.19 -14.97 21.07
C ASP A 47 -9.01 -14.86 20.09
N THR A 48 -8.77 -13.63 19.63
CA THR A 48 -7.77 -13.31 18.59
C THR A 48 -6.35 -13.28 19.11
N THR A 49 -6.14 -13.40 20.44
CA THR A 49 -4.84 -13.17 21.08
C THR A 49 -3.77 -14.18 20.64
N ASN A 50 -4.17 -15.37 20.18
CA ASN A 50 -3.26 -16.43 19.71
C ASN A 50 -3.50 -16.83 18.24
N LEU A 51 -4.29 -16.06 17.48
CA LEU A 51 -4.65 -16.45 16.11
C LEU A 51 -3.54 -16.07 15.12
N SER A 52 -2.64 -17.02 14.81
CA SER A 52 -1.52 -16.80 13.89
C SER A 52 -1.85 -17.05 12.40
N ALA A 53 -3.11 -17.33 12.07
CA ALA A 53 -3.54 -17.74 10.73
C ALA A 53 -3.19 -16.71 9.63
N PHE A 54 -3.20 -15.42 9.97
CA PHE A 54 -2.96 -14.33 9.02
C PHE A 54 -1.54 -13.77 9.04
N ASN A 55 -0.69 -14.21 9.98
CA ASN A 55 0.64 -13.66 10.19
C ASN A 55 1.52 -13.77 8.93
N PHE A 56 1.43 -14.89 8.21
CA PHE A 56 2.16 -15.06 6.95
C PHE A 56 1.80 -13.97 5.93
N GLY A 57 0.51 -13.68 5.74
CA GLY A 57 0.06 -12.66 4.80
C GLY A 57 0.50 -11.25 5.21
N LEU A 58 0.36 -10.93 6.50
CA LEU A 58 0.76 -9.63 7.05
C LEU A 58 2.28 -9.43 6.95
N TYR A 59 3.09 -10.38 7.40
CA TYR A 59 4.55 -10.27 7.36
C TYR A 59 5.08 -10.26 5.92
N THR A 60 4.51 -11.07 5.02
CA THR A 60 4.91 -11.07 3.61
C THR A 60 4.58 -9.73 2.96
N THR A 61 3.40 -9.17 3.22
CA THR A 61 3.01 -7.85 2.71
C THR A 61 3.94 -6.76 3.23
N PHE A 62 4.23 -6.76 4.54
CA PHE A 62 5.14 -5.80 5.14
C PHE A 62 6.55 -5.88 4.55
N LEU A 63 7.06 -7.09 4.35
CA LEU A 63 8.36 -7.34 3.72
C LEU A 63 8.38 -6.85 2.26
N LEU A 64 7.34 -7.12 1.48
CA LEU A 64 7.23 -6.65 0.10
C LEU A 64 7.16 -5.12 0.01
N ILE A 65 6.42 -4.48 0.92
CA ILE A 65 6.36 -3.01 1.01
C ILE A 65 7.76 -2.45 1.29
N ILE A 66 8.49 -3.00 2.26
CA ILE A 66 9.86 -2.55 2.57
C ILE A 66 10.76 -2.67 1.33
N ILE A 67 10.75 -3.82 0.66
CA ILE A 67 11.56 -4.04 -0.55
C ILE A 67 11.17 -3.04 -1.65
N ALA A 68 9.87 -2.82 -1.86
CA ALA A 68 9.38 -1.89 -2.86
C ALA A 68 9.82 -0.44 -2.57
N VAL A 69 9.73 -0.01 -1.31
CA VAL A 69 10.19 1.31 -0.88
C VAL A 69 11.69 1.47 -1.10
N ILE A 70 12.50 0.48 -0.72
CA ILE A 70 13.96 0.52 -0.93
C ILE A 70 14.28 0.58 -2.43
N ALA A 71 13.67 -0.29 -3.24
CA ALA A 71 13.88 -0.31 -4.68
C ALA A 71 13.49 1.02 -5.33
N PHE A 72 12.35 1.58 -4.94
CA PHE A 72 11.87 2.88 -5.40
C PHE A 72 12.82 4.03 -5.04
N LEU A 73 13.35 4.05 -3.82
CA LEU A 73 14.30 5.08 -3.39
C LEU A 73 15.61 4.97 -4.17
N ILE A 74 16.15 3.76 -4.31
CA ILE A 74 17.39 3.53 -5.09
C ILE A 74 17.19 3.95 -6.54
N SER A 75 16.12 3.50 -7.20
CA SER A 75 15.84 3.86 -8.60
C SER A 75 15.65 5.36 -8.76
N SER A 76 14.90 6.00 -7.85
CA SER A 76 14.65 7.44 -7.88
C SER A 76 15.94 8.24 -7.76
N ILE A 77 16.83 7.86 -6.85
CA ILE A 77 18.11 8.53 -6.65
C ILE A 77 19.00 8.34 -7.88
N VAL A 78 19.13 7.11 -8.39
CA VAL A 78 19.94 6.81 -9.57
C VAL A 78 19.44 7.58 -10.80
N ASP A 79 18.14 7.64 -11.04
CA ASP A 79 17.55 8.35 -12.17
C ASP A 79 17.74 9.87 -12.09
N ILE A 80 17.75 10.44 -10.88
CA ILE A 80 18.06 11.86 -10.68
C ILE A 80 19.51 12.15 -11.11
N PHE A 81 20.48 11.31 -10.73
CA PHE A 81 21.89 11.53 -11.07
C PHE A 81 22.23 11.24 -12.53
N VAL A 82 21.61 10.22 -13.14
CA VAL A 82 21.87 9.84 -14.53
C VAL A 82 21.17 10.79 -15.51
N ASN A 83 19.97 11.29 -15.19
CA ASN A 83 19.12 12.03 -16.12
C ASN A 83 18.67 13.41 -15.61
N ILE A 84 19.58 14.19 -15.01
CA ILE A 84 19.33 15.51 -14.38
C ILE A 84 18.45 16.46 -15.22
N LYS A 85 18.60 16.46 -16.55
CA LYS A 85 17.80 17.34 -17.44
C LYS A 85 16.33 16.94 -17.54
N THR A 86 16.03 15.64 -17.51
CA THR A 86 14.66 15.10 -17.67
C THR A 86 13.96 15.00 -16.30
N SER A 87 14.73 14.78 -15.23
CA SER A 87 14.22 14.53 -13.87
C SER A 87 13.55 15.74 -13.21
N LYS A 88 13.65 16.95 -13.78
CA LYS A 88 12.99 18.15 -13.22
C LYS A 88 11.47 17.95 -13.04
N LYS A 89 10.80 17.33 -14.03
CA LYS A 89 9.35 17.05 -13.95
C LYS A 89 9.02 16.06 -12.83
N MET A 90 9.86 15.04 -12.64
CA MET A 90 9.71 14.06 -11.57
C MET A 90 9.89 14.70 -10.18
N VAL A 91 10.87 15.59 -10.03
CA VAL A 91 11.10 16.33 -8.78
C VAL A 91 9.89 17.22 -8.45
N PHE A 92 9.35 17.94 -9.42
CA PHE A 92 8.13 18.74 -9.21
C PHE A 92 6.91 17.88 -8.84
N ALA A 93 6.75 16.71 -9.48
CA ALA A 93 5.68 15.78 -9.13
C ALA A 93 5.83 15.26 -7.69
N LEU A 94 7.05 14.87 -7.28
CA LEU A 94 7.33 14.41 -5.92
C LEU A 94 7.03 15.49 -4.88
N ILE A 95 7.48 16.73 -5.13
CA ILE A 95 7.17 17.87 -4.27
C ILE A 95 5.66 18.08 -4.15
N GLY A 96 4.92 17.99 -5.27
CA GLY A 96 3.46 18.08 -5.27
C GLY A 96 2.81 17.03 -4.38
N ILE A 97 3.25 15.77 -4.44
CA ILE A 97 2.74 14.68 -3.59
C ILE A 97 3.03 14.97 -2.11
N VAL A 98 4.25 15.42 -1.78
CA VAL A 98 4.63 15.74 -0.40
C VAL A 98 3.78 16.88 0.16
N ILE A 99 3.56 17.94 -0.62
CA ILE A 99 2.71 19.07 -0.22
C ILE A 99 1.29 18.58 0.04
N LEU A 100 0.73 17.78 -0.88
CA LEU A 100 -0.63 17.25 -0.76
C LEU A 100 -0.78 16.36 0.49
N PHE A 101 0.22 15.52 0.76
CA PHE A 101 0.28 14.70 1.96
C PHE A 101 0.32 15.54 3.23
N VAL A 102 1.16 16.58 3.28
CA VAL A 102 1.25 17.48 4.45
C VAL A 102 -0.08 18.20 4.69
N ILE A 103 -0.77 18.64 3.63
CA ILE A 103 -2.10 19.23 3.73
C ILE A 103 -3.08 18.23 4.36
N PHE A 104 -3.16 17.01 3.84
CA PHE A 104 -4.07 16.00 4.39
C PHE A 104 -3.68 15.53 5.79
N TYR A 105 -2.39 15.48 6.12
CA TYR A 105 -1.92 15.19 7.47
C TYR A 105 -2.34 16.28 8.45
N SER A 106 -2.25 17.56 8.05
CA SER A 106 -2.72 18.68 8.86
C SER A 106 -4.23 18.73 9.01
N MET A 107 -4.99 18.23 8.01
CA MET A 107 -6.45 18.13 8.06
C MET A 107 -6.93 16.86 8.78
N GLY A 108 -6.06 15.86 8.91
CA GLY A 108 -6.36 14.59 9.57
C GLY A 108 -6.83 14.83 10.99
N LYS A 109 -7.96 14.22 11.34
CA LYS A 109 -8.50 14.24 12.70
C LYS A 109 -8.19 12.91 13.38
N PHE A 110 -7.96 12.98 14.68
CA PHE A 110 -7.91 11.80 15.52
C PHE A 110 -9.31 11.56 16.06
N ASP A 111 -9.87 10.40 15.74
CA ASP A 111 -11.19 10.03 16.22
C ASP A 111 -11.12 9.64 17.70
N THR A 112 -11.76 10.44 18.54
CA THR A 112 -11.82 10.26 20.00
C THR A 112 -13.25 10.06 20.46
N GLY A 113 -13.43 9.24 21.50
CA GLY A 113 -14.71 9.04 22.21
C GLY A 113 -15.40 7.70 21.92
N GLY A 114 -16.11 7.20 22.94
CA GLY A 114 -16.89 5.96 22.87
C GLY A 114 -16.02 4.74 22.56
N SER A 115 -16.43 3.93 21.58
CA SER A 115 -15.68 2.73 21.15
C SER A 115 -14.29 3.05 20.61
N TRP A 116 -14.07 4.26 20.07
CA TRP A 116 -12.77 4.65 19.48
C TRP A 116 -11.67 4.81 20.53
N ASP A 117 -11.98 5.28 21.73
CA ASP A 117 -10.96 5.40 22.80
C ASP A 117 -10.48 4.03 23.29
N VAL A 118 -11.38 3.04 23.33
CA VAL A 118 -11.04 1.67 23.70
C VAL A 118 -10.15 1.05 22.61
N LEU A 119 -10.55 1.19 21.34
CA LEU A 119 -9.78 0.71 20.19
C LEU A 119 -8.40 1.38 20.08
N ASN A 120 -8.32 2.69 20.28
CA ASN A 120 -7.06 3.43 20.22
C ASN A 120 -6.11 3.03 21.35
N ARG A 121 -6.64 2.79 22.55
CA ARG A 121 -5.86 2.34 23.70
C ARG A 121 -5.36 0.90 23.52
N ASP A 122 -6.27 -0.01 23.15
CA ASP A 122 -5.96 -1.44 23.08
C ASP A 122 -5.00 -1.75 21.91
N ASN A 123 -5.04 -0.96 20.84
CA ASN A 123 -4.15 -1.08 19.67
C ASN A 123 -2.95 -0.11 19.68
N HIS A 124 -2.74 0.67 20.74
CA HIS A 124 -1.68 1.67 20.85
C HIS A 124 -1.64 2.67 19.67
N ILE A 125 -2.80 3.02 19.12
CA ILE A 125 -2.90 3.97 18.01
C ILE A 125 -2.77 5.38 18.57
N THR A 126 -1.63 6.00 18.30
CA THR A 126 -1.39 7.40 18.62
C THR A 126 -2.03 8.32 17.59
N GLU A 127 -2.28 9.57 18.00
CA GLU A 127 -2.76 10.63 17.11
C GLU A 127 -1.90 10.77 15.84
N GLY A 128 -0.57 10.69 15.97
CA GLY A 128 0.33 10.76 14.83
C GLY A 128 0.16 9.61 13.85
N VAL A 129 0.01 8.38 14.34
CA VAL A 129 -0.19 7.18 13.48
C VAL A 129 -1.53 7.28 12.74
N SER A 130 -2.60 7.65 13.43
CA SER A 130 -3.93 7.78 12.82
C SER A 130 -3.95 8.85 11.72
N LYS A 131 -3.40 10.04 12.00
CA LYS A 131 -3.30 11.11 10.99
C LYS A 131 -2.41 10.72 9.81
N PHE A 132 -1.32 10.00 10.06
CA PHE A 132 -0.42 9.53 9.00
C PHE A 132 -1.14 8.57 8.05
N VAL A 133 -1.84 7.58 8.60
CA VAL A 133 -2.62 6.61 7.81
C VAL A 133 -3.73 7.32 7.02
N SER A 134 -4.51 8.18 7.68
CA SER A 134 -5.59 8.94 7.04
C SER A 134 -5.08 9.83 5.90
N ALA A 135 -3.97 10.54 6.12
CA ALA A 135 -3.34 11.37 5.09
C ALA A 135 -2.84 10.55 3.90
N GLY A 136 -2.24 9.38 4.15
CA GLY A 136 -1.75 8.48 3.10
C GLY A 136 -2.88 7.97 2.22
N VAL A 137 -3.98 7.53 2.84
CA VAL A 137 -5.18 7.07 2.14
C VAL A 137 -5.77 8.20 1.29
N MET A 138 -5.96 9.39 1.87
CA MET A 138 -6.57 10.52 1.17
C MET A 138 -5.70 11.02 0.01
N THR A 139 -4.38 11.07 0.20
CA THR A 139 -3.41 11.42 -0.86
C THR A 139 -3.52 10.46 -2.03
N THR A 140 -3.54 9.15 -1.74
CA THR A 140 -3.64 8.11 -2.78
C THR A 140 -4.96 8.21 -3.54
N PHE A 141 -6.07 8.41 -2.82
CA PHE A 141 -7.40 8.54 -3.41
C PHE A 141 -7.47 9.72 -4.38
N VAL A 142 -7.01 10.90 -3.95
CA VAL A 142 -7.02 12.10 -4.79
C VAL A 142 -6.10 11.97 -6.00
N LEU A 143 -4.90 11.44 -5.83
CA LEU A 143 -3.99 11.19 -6.96
C LEU A 143 -4.57 10.20 -7.97
N THR A 144 -5.30 9.19 -7.50
CA THR A 144 -5.97 8.22 -8.38
C THR A 144 -7.04 8.89 -9.22
N ILE A 145 -7.87 9.76 -8.61
CA ILE A 145 -8.88 10.54 -9.35
C ILE A 145 -8.20 11.48 -10.36
N LEU A 146 -7.16 12.21 -9.95
CA LEU A 146 -6.42 13.11 -10.84
C LEU A 146 -5.79 12.34 -12.01
N ALA A 147 -5.25 11.15 -11.77
CA ALA A 147 -4.69 10.30 -12.82
C ALA A 147 -5.76 9.85 -13.81
N ALA A 148 -6.95 9.45 -13.33
CA ALA A 148 -8.08 9.09 -14.18
C ALA A 148 -8.53 10.27 -15.06
N ILE A 149 -8.66 11.47 -14.47
CA ILE A 149 -9.02 12.69 -15.22
C ILE A 149 -7.94 13.02 -16.27
N ALA A 150 -6.66 12.97 -15.89
CA ALA A 150 -5.55 13.25 -16.79
C ALA A 150 -5.50 12.27 -17.97
N LEU A 151 -5.82 10.99 -17.74
CA LEU A 151 -5.92 9.98 -18.78
C LEU A 151 -7.05 10.33 -19.77
N VAL A 152 -8.25 10.61 -19.27
CA VAL A 152 -9.38 11.00 -20.13
C VAL A 152 -9.05 12.27 -20.93
N TYR A 153 -8.48 13.28 -20.28
CA TYR A 153 -8.04 14.50 -20.95
C TYR A 153 -7.01 14.24 -22.05
N ALA A 154 -6.03 13.37 -21.78
CA ALA A 154 -5.00 13.02 -22.75
C ALA A 154 -5.60 12.34 -23.99
N GLU A 155 -6.52 11.39 -23.80
CA GLU A 155 -7.22 10.73 -24.90
C GLU A 155 -8.03 11.72 -25.73
N VAL A 156 -8.80 12.61 -25.10
CA VAL A 156 -9.59 13.63 -25.80
C VAL A 156 -8.70 14.54 -26.65
N VAL A 157 -7.61 15.07 -26.09
CA VAL A 157 -6.68 15.94 -26.82
C VAL A 157 -6.00 15.19 -27.97
N ASN A 158 -5.65 13.91 -27.75
CA ASN A 158 -5.00 13.09 -28.75
C ASN A 158 -5.93 12.72 -29.91
N MET A 159 -7.25 12.66 -29.68
CA MET A 159 -8.24 12.50 -30.76
C MET A 159 -8.38 13.73 -31.67
N PHE A 160 -8.00 14.91 -31.18
CA PHE A 160 -8.02 16.16 -31.96
C PHE A 160 -6.65 16.56 -32.54
N ARG A 161 -5.64 15.72 -32.37
CA ARG A 161 -4.31 15.85 -32.98
C ARG A 161 -4.11 14.81 -34.05
#